data_AF-A0A357F1I7-F1
#
_entry.id   AF-A0A357F1I7-F1
#
_cell.length_a   1.000
_cell.length_b   1.000
_cell.length_c   1.000
_cell.angle_alpha   90.00
_cell.angle_beta   90.00
_cell.angle_gamma   90.00
#
_symmetry.space_group_name_H-M   'P 1'
#
loop_
_entity.id
_entity.type
_entity.pdbx_description
1 polymer ?
#
loop_
_entity_poly.entity_id
_entity_poly.type
_entity_poly.pdbx_seq_one_letter_code
_entity_poly.pdbx_strand_id
1 'polypeptide(L)'
;LVFQIGQPRLWMAMSRDGLLPRIFSSIHPRFNTPWFATIITGLVVAIPALFMNLTEVTDLTSIGTLFAFVVVCTGVLYKDKEFKESGTRFVPYFNSQFLLPILIAAIFGGIYYYYPGFVSDFLTLKPAEGEGMAAAFSHKIPMLFFLIVLAVMLVLSFVKKLSLIPILGLLSCLYLMTELGITNWMRFGIWLLAGLLIYGLYGFRNSKLGAGAVH
;
A
#
# COMPACT_ATOMS: atom_id res chain seq x y z
N LEU A 1 -5.24 -11.89 16.38
CA LEU A 1 -6.67 -12.28 16.42
C LEU A 1 -7.56 -11.46 15.47
N VAL A 2 -7.52 -10.12 15.50
CA VAL A 2 -8.43 -9.27 14.70
C VAL A 2 -8.32 -9.54 13.19
N PHE A 3 -7.09 -9.66 12.64
CA PHE A 3 -6.86 -9.95 11.22
C PHE A 3 -7.38 -11.33 10.78
N GLN A 4 -7.28 -12.35 11.64
CA GLN A 4 -7.76 -13.70 11.31
C GLN A 4 -9.29 -13.81 11.31
N ILE A 5 -10.00 -12.91 12.00
CA ILE A 5 -11.47 -12.86 11.98
C ILE A 5 -11.96 -12.05 10.76
N GLY A 6 -11.21 -11.02 10.35
CA GLY A 6 -11.54 -10.19 9.19
C GLY A 6 -11.29 -10.89 7.84
N GLN A 7 -10.20 -11.64 7.71
CA GLN A 7 -9.77 -12.24 6.43
C GLN A 7 -10.81 -13.21 5.83
N PRO A 8 -11.39 -14.18 6.56
CA PRO A 8 -12.41 -15.08 6.01
C PRO A 8 -13.69 -14.34 5.58
N ARG A 9 -14.02 -13.24 6.25
CA ARG A 9 -15.21 -12.43 5.93
C ARG A 9 -15.02 -11.61 4.65
N LEU A 10 -13.83 -11.04 4.45
CA LEU A 10 -13.48 -10.37 3.19
C LEU A 10 -13.55 -11.33 2.01
N TRP A 11 -13.03 -12.56 2.15
CA TRP A 11 -13.10 -13.58 1.11
C TRP A 11 -14.53 -14.03 0.82
N MET A 12 -15.37 -14.16 1.85
CA MET A 12 -16.79 -14.44 1.69
C MET A 12 -17.52 -13.30 0.95
N ALA A 13 -17.28 -12.04 1.30
CA ALA A 13 -17.87 -10.89 0.61
C ALA A 13 -17.44 -10.83 -0.86
N MET A 14 -16.14 -10.93 -1.14
CA MET A 14 -15.61 -10.97 -2.51
C MET A 14 -16.12 -12.17 -3.33
N SER A 15 -16.34 -13.33 -2.69
CA SER A 15 -16.96 -14.50 -3.33
C SER A 15 -18.44 -14.27 -3.68
N ARG A 16 -19.19 -13.56 -2.82
CA ARG A 16 -20.58 -13.17 -3.11
C ARG A 16 -20.66 -12.16 -4.26
N ASP A 17 -19.67 -11.28 -4.38
CA ASP A 17 -19.53 -10.34 -5.50
C ASP A 17 -19.05 -11.03 -6.81
N GLY A 18 -18.82 -12.36 -6.78
CA GLY A 18 -18.43 -13.16 -7.94
C GLY A 18 -16.95 -13.08 -8.30
N LEU A 19 -16.15 -12.39 -7.49
CA LEU A 19 -14.71 -12.17 -7.72
C LEU A 19 -13.85 -13.38 -7.29
N LEU A 20 -14.40 -14.29 -6.48
CA LEU A 20 -13.75 -15.53 -6.03
C LEU A 20 -14.68 -16.75 -6.23
N PRO A 21 -14.16 -18.00 -6.26
CA PRO A 21 -14.97 -19.21 -6.36
C PRO A 21 -16.09 -19.23 -5.31
N ARG A 22 -17.30 -19.65 -5.71
CA ARG A 22 -18.48 -19.67 -4.81
C ARG A 22 -18.27 -20.52 -3.55
N ILE A 23 -17.31 -21.43 -3.58
CA ILE A 23 -16.92 -22.30 -2.45
C ILE A 23 -16.44 -21.47 -1.24
N PHE A 24 -15.82 -20.31 -1.48
CA PHE A 24 -15.41 -19.37 -0.42
C PHE A 24 -16.59 -18.68 0.29
N SER A 25 -17.79 -18.71 -0.30
CA SER A 25 -19.02 -18.22 0.33
C SER A 25 -19.81 -19.30 1.09
N SER A 26 -19.31 -20.54 1.14
CA SER A 26 -20.00 -21.63 1.85
C SER A 26 -19.97 -21.43 3.37
N ILE A 27 -21.17 -21.43 3.98
CA ILE A 27 -21.36 -21.17 5.41
C ILE A 27 -21.66 -22.48 6.13
N HIS A 28 -21.04 -22.70 7.30
CA HIS A 28 -21.28 -23.89 8.11
C HIS A 28 -22.67 -23.86 8.77
N PRO A 29 -23.50 -24.90 8.65
CA PRO A 29 -24.92 -24.88 9.10
C PRO A 29 -25.11 -24.72 10.61
N ARG A 30 -24.14 -25.12 11.44
CA ARG A 30 -24.21 -25.01 12.92
C ARG A 30 -23.55 -23.74 13.49
N PHE A 31 -22.53 -23.21 12.81
CA PHE A 31 -21.66 -22.14 13.36
C PHE A 31 -21.80 -20.82 12.59
N ASN A 32 -22.49 -20.83 11.44
CA ASN A 32 -22.70 -19.67 10.57
C ASN A 32 -21.39 -18.93 10.20
N THR A 33 -20.27 -19.66 10.15
CA THR A 33 -18.95 -19.16 9.75
C THR A 33 -18.53 -19.70 8.39
N PRO A 34 -17.73 -18.94 7.62
CA PRO A 34 -17.19 -19.38 6.33
C PRO A 34 -16.05 -20.38 6.54
N TRP A 35 -16.40 -21.64 6.79
CA TRP A 35 -15.45 -22.69 7.21
C TRP A 35 -14.35 -22.96 6.17
N PHE A 36 -14.70 -22.98 4.87
CA PHE A 36 -13.74 -23.23 3.80
C PHE A 36 -12.70 -22.12 3.71
N ALA A 37 -13.15 -20.86 3.79
CA ALA A 37 -12.25 -19.72 3.82
C ALA A 37 -11.30 -19.81 5.03
N THR A 38 -11.82 -20.09 6.23
CA THR A 38 -10.99 -20.23 7.44
C THR A 38 -9.90 -21.30 7.29
N ILE A 39 -10.22 -22.50 6.81
CA ILE A 39 -9.23 -23.57 6.65
C ILE A 39 -8.15 -23.19 5.62
N ILE A 40 -8.55 -22.66 4.47
CA ILE A 40 -7.60 -22.26 3.43
C ILE A 40 -6.72 -21.11 3.92
N THR A 41 -7.27 -20.10 4.60
CA THR A 41 -6.46 -19.01 5.17
C THR A 41 -5.43 -19.53 6.16
N GLY A 42 -5.81 -20.46 7.03
CA GLY A 42 -4.90 -21.08 8.00
C GLY A 42 -3.78 -21.87 7.31
N LEU A 43 -4.12 -22.66 6.30
CA LEU A 43 -3.14 -23.46 5.55
C LEU A 43 -2.18 -22.59 4.73
N VAL A 44 -2.70 -21.55 4.06
CA VAL A 44 -1.88 -20.61 3.27
C VAL A 44 -0.95 -19.79 4.14
N VAL A 45 -1.29 -19.50 5.40
CA VAL A 45 -0.40 -18.81 6.35
C VAL A 45 0.56 -19.78 7.03
N ALA A 46 0.11 -20.98 7.37
CA ALA A 46 0.93 -21.98 8.08
C ALA A 46 2.10 -22.50 7.24
N ILE A 47 1.91 -22.69 5.92
CA ILE A 47 2.97 -23.20 5.04
C ILE A 47 4.17 -22.23 4.98
N PRO A 48 4.01 -20.94 4.60
CA PRO A 48 5.12 -19.99 4.62
C PRO A 48 5.70 -19.79 6.01
N ALA A 49 4.87 -19.79 7.06
CA ALA A 49 5.36 -19.67 8.44
C ALA A 49 6.26 -20.84 8.87
N LEU A 50 6.10 -22.03 8.28
CA LEU A 50 6.95 -23.19 8.57
C LEU A 50 8.32 -23.11 7.88
N PHE A 51 8.40 -22.48 6.70
CA PHE A 51 9.60 -22.47 5.86
C PHE A 51 10.36 -21.14 5.85
N MET A 52 9.75 -20.04 6.30
CA MET A 52 10.34 -18.69 6.26
C MET A 52 10.78 -18.23 7.64
N ASN A 53 11.85 -17.42 7.68
CA ASN A 53 12.30 -16.79 8.91
C ASN A 53 11.31 -15.72 9.38
N LEU A 54 11.13 -15.59 10.69
CA LEU A 54 10.20 -14.63 11.31
C LEU A 54 10.44 -13.20 10.83
N THR A 55 11.71 -12.80 10.68
CA THR A 55 12.10 -11.47 10.19
C THR A 55 11.59 -11.22 8.77
N GLU A 56 11.75 -12.19 7.87
CA GLU A 56 11.32 -12.05 6.47
C GLU A 56 9.79 -11.95 6.36
N VAL A 57 9.06 -12.74 7.15
CA VAL A 57 7.59 -12.69 7.18
C VAL A 57 7.10 -11.37 7.75
N THR A 58 7.79 -10.84 8.76
CA THR A 58 7.44 -9.56 9.39
C THR A 58 7.69 -8.39 8.43
N ASP A 59 8.81 -8.41 7.71
CA ASP A 59 9.13 -7.41 6.69
C ASP A 59 8.12 -7.43 5.54
N LEU A 60 7.75 -8.63 5.06
CA LEU A 60 6.73 -8.81 4.02
C LEU A 60 5.33 -8.38 4.47
N THR A 61 4.99 -8.59 5.74
CA THR A 61 3.72 -8.13 6.30
C THR A 61 3.71 -6.60 6.42
N SER A 62 4.84 -6.01 6.83
CA SER A 62 4.97 -4.56 6.99
C SER A 62 4.86 -3.83 5.65
N ILE A 63 5.59 -4.29 4.62
CA ILE A 63 5.47 -3.71 3.28
C ILE A 63 4.06 -3.87 2.70
N GLY A 64 3.38 -4.99 2.95
CA GLY A 64 2.02 -5.24 2.49
C GLY A 64 0.98 -4.31 3.15
N THR A 65 1.10 -4.06 4.45
CA THR A 65 0.19 -3.15 5.16
C THR A 65 0.42 -1.69 4.75
N LEU A 66 1.68 -1.27 4.62
CA LEU A 66 2.03 0.06 4.12
C LEU A 66 1.51 0.25 2.68
N PHE A 67 1.66 -0.75 1.81
CA PHE A 67 1.13 -0.69 0.45
C PHE A 67 -0.39 -0.57 0.42
N ALA A 68 -1.10 -1.35 1.25
CA ALA A 68 -2.56 -1.25 1.35
C ALA A 68 -3.00 0.16 1.79
N PHE A 69 -2.30 0.77 2.76
CA PHE A 69 -2.56 2.15 3.16
C PHE A 69 -2.27 3.16 2.06
N VAL A 70 -1.17 2.99 1.32
CA VAL A 70 -0.86 3.83 0.15
C VAL A 70 -1.99 3.79 -0.87
N VAL A 71 -2.50 2.61 -1.21
CA VAL A 71 -3.63 2.44 -2.15
C VAL A 71 -4.91 3.09 -1.61
N VAL A 72 -5.23 2.91 -0.32
CA VAL A 72 -6.41 3.51 0.30
C VAL A 72 -6.31 5.03 0.33
N CYS A 73 -5.19 5.59 0.80
CA CYS A 73 -4.97 7.04 0.81
C CYS A 73 -5.03 7.63 -0.60
N THR A 74 -4.44 6.95 -1.59
CA THR A 74 -4.52 7.36 -3.00
C THR A 74 -5.95 7.30 -3.52
N GLY A 75 -6.71 6.25 -3.19
CA GLY A 75 -8.12 6.11 -3.57
C GLY A 75 -9.02 7.20 -2.97
N VAL A 76 -8.81 7.55 -1.70
CA VAL A 76 -9.50 8.67 -1.04
C VAL A 76 -9.15 9.99 -1.73
N LEU A 77 -7.89 10.23 -2.10
CA LEU A 77 -7.48 11.43 -2.83
C LEU A 77 -8.10 11.51 -4.22
N TYR A 78 -8.26 10.37 -4.91
CA TYR A 78 -8.92 10.31 -6.21
C TYR A 78 -10.42 10.63 -6.10
N LYS A 79 -11.07 10.13 -5.04
CA LYS A 79 -12.50 10.32 -4.76
C LYS A 79 -12.83 11.60 -3.98
N ASP A 80 -11.82 12.39 -3.58
CA ASP A 80 -11.98 13.60 -2.75
C ASP A 80 -12.93 14.64 -3.36
N LYS A 81 -12.95 14.75 -4.70
CA LYS A 81 -13.87 15.63 -5.43
C LYS A 81 -15.33 15.19 -5.29
N GLU A 82 -15.59 13.89 -5.42
CA GLU A 82 -16.93 13.31 -5.30
C GLU A 82 -17.45 13.44 -3.86
N PHE A 83 -16.58 13.32 -2.86
CA PHE A 83 -16.91 13.62 -1.46
C PHE A 83 -17.20 15.11 -1.21
N LYS A 84 -16.63 16.01 -2.03
CA LYS A 84 -16.90 17.45 -1.91
C LYS A 84 -18.28 17.81 -2.46
N GLU A 85 -18.70 17.14 -3.53
CA GLU A 85 -19.97 17.38 -4.22
C GLU A 85 -21.17 16.70 -3.54
N SER A 86 -20.96 15.52 -2.94
CA SER A 86 -22.02 14.73 -2.29
C SER A 86 -22.44 15.21 -0.89
N GLY A 87 -21.72 16.15 -0.27
CA GLY A 87 -22.03 16.67 1.07
C GLY A 87 -21.86 15.68 2.23
N THR A 88 -21.62 14.39 1.97
CA THR A 88 -21.43 13.33 2.98
C THR A 88 -19.96 13.19 3.42
N ARG A 89 -19.25 14.31 3.59
CA ARG A 89 -17.83 14.30 3.93
C ARG A 89 -17.64 13.95 5.41
N PHE A 90 -17.28 12.70 5.68
CA PHE A 90 -17.08 12.18 7.05
C PHE A 90 -15.72 12.57 7.68
N VAL A 91 -14.78 13.14 6.91
CA VAL A 91 -13.44 13.52 7.37
C VAL A 91 -13.27 15.05 7.50
N PRO A 92 -12.70 15.55 8.61
CA PRO A 92 -12.42 16.97 8.77
C PRO A 92 -11.44 17.45 7.70
N TYR A 93 -11.83 18.48 6.95
CA TYR A 93 -11.02 19.01 5.86
C TYR A 93 -10.06 20.08 6.39
N PHE A 94 -8.77 19.77 6.36
CA PHE A 94 -7.70 20.74 6.51
C PHE A 94 -7.09 21.01 5.14
N ASN A 95 -7.02 22.29 4.75
CA ASN A 95 -6.49 22.70 3.47
C ASN A 95 -4.97 22.44 3.41
N SER A 96 -4.55 21.51 2.55
CA SER A 96 -3.14 21.13 2.41
C SER A 96 -2.29 22.18 1.69
N GLN A 97 -2.90 23.18 1.05
CA GLN A 97 -2.23 24.12 0.16
C GLN A 97 -1.07 24.89 0.82
N PHE A 98 -1.24 25.31 2.08
CA PHE A 98 -0.19 26.00 2.84
C PHE A 98 0.43 25.14 3.93
N LEU A 99 -0.34 24.20 4.50
CA LEU A 99 0.14 23.40 5.61
C LEU A 99 1.19 22.37 5.17
N LEU A 100 1.00 21.73 4.00
CA LEU A 100 1.95 20.77 3.45
C LEU A 100 3.34 21.39 3.15
N PRO A 101 3.47 22.51 2.41
CA PRO A 101 4.77 23.12 2.15
C PRO A 101 5.45 23.62 3.44
N ILE A 102 4.69 24.17 4.39
CA ILE A 102 5.25 24.61 5.68
C ILE A 102 5.81 23.41 6.45
N LEU A 103 5.07 22.31 6.50
CA LEU A 103 5.52 21.08 7.16
C LEU A 103 6.78 20.51 6.51
N ILE A 104 6.80 20.43 5.17
CA ILE A 104 7.97 19.95 4.42
C ILE A 104 9.17 20.87 4.65
N ALA A 105 8.99 22.20 4.58
CA ALA A 105 10.06 23.16 4.84
C ALA A 105 10.60 23.03 6.27
N ALA A 106 9.74 22.80 7.26
CA ALA A 106 10.16 22.57 8.65
C ALA A 106 10.97 21.27 8.78
N ILE A 107 10.55 20.18 8.11
CA ILE A 107 11.27 18.90 8.12
C ILE A 107 12.63 19.05 7.43
N PHE A 108 12.68 19.60 6.22
CA PHE A 108 13.94 19.81 5.49
C PHE A 108 14.88 20.78 6.22
N GLY A 109 14.34 21.83 6.84
CA GLY A 109 15.11 22.75 7.68
C GLY A 109 15.71 22.07 8.91
N GLY A 110 14.94 21.21 9.57
CA GLY A 110 15.42 20.36 10.66
C GLY A 110 16.52 19.40 10.19
N ILE A 111 16.32 18.69 9.08
CA ILE A 111 17.33 17.79 8.51
C ILE A 111 18.61 18.55 8.18
N TYR A 112 18.50 19.73 7.56
CA TYR A 112 19.68 20.56 7.25
C TYR A 112 20.43 21.00 8.52
N TYR A 113 19.70 21.30 9.60
CA TYR A 113 20.30 21.68 10.87
C TYR A 113 21.00 20.52 11.59
N TYR A 114 20.37 19.34 11.66
CA TYR A 114 20.92 18.17 12.35
C TYR A 114 21.94 17.39 11.50
N TYR A 115 21.79 17.40 10.18
CA TYR A 115 22.60 16.68 9.20
C TYR A 115 22.97 17.60 8.03
N PRO A 116 23.91 18.54 8.21
CA PRO A 116 24.27 19.51 7.19
C PRO A 116 24.84 18.87 5.91
N GLY A 117 25.38 17.65 6.02
CA GLY A 117 25.85 16.83 4.90
C GLY A 117 24.75 16.08 4.14
N PHE A 118 23.50 16.05 4.62
CA PHE A 118 22.43 15.22 4.02
C PHE A 118 22.21 15.53 2.53
N VAL A 119 22.17 16.81 2.16
CA VAL A 119 21.94 17.23 0.76
C VAL A 119 23.14 16.87 -0.13
N SER A 120 24.36 17.08 0.35
CA SER A 120 25.56 16.71 -0.38
C SER A 120 25.73 15.20 -0.48
N ASP A 121 25.40 14.44 0.56
CA ASP A 121 25.49 12.98 0.57
C ASP A 121 24.38 12.34 -0.26
N PHE A 122 23.21 12.99 -0.34
CA PHE A 122 22.14 12.59 -1.24
C PHE A 122 22.57 12.77 -2.70
N LEU A 123 23.08 13.95 -3.06
CA LEU A 123 23.50 14.31 -4.43
C LEU A 123 24.81 13.66 -4.86
N THR A 124 25.70 13.32 -3.92
CA THR A 124 26.93 12.59 -4.23
C THR A 124 26.67 11.09 -4.26
N LEU A 125 26.90 10.49 -5.43
CA LEU A 125 26.96 9.04 -5.61
C LEU A 125 28.34 8.58 -5.15
N LYS A 126 28.61 8.58 -3.84
CA LYS A 126 29.80 7.92 -3.31
C LYS A 126 29.50 6.42 -3.18
N PRO A 127 30.06 5.55 -4.04
CA PRO A 127 30.02 4.11 -3.78
C PRO A 127 30.81 3.81 -2.50
N ALA A 128 30.31 2.90 -1.67
CA ALA A 128 31.09 2.34 -0.57
C ALA A 128 32.34 1.65 -1.15
N GLU A 129 33.48 1.70 -0.43
CA GLU A 129 34.74 1.11 -0.89
C GLU A 129 34.54 -0.37 -1.28
N GLY A 130 34.65 -0.67 -2.58
CA GLY A 130 34.50 -2.02 -3.13
C GLY A 130 33.15 -2.35 -3.78
N GLU A 131 32.16 -1.46 -3.75
CA GLU A 131 30.87 -1.68 -4.42
C GLU A 131 30.78 -0.97 -5.78
N GLY A 132 30.20 -1.64 -6.78
CA GLY A 132 29.94 -1.03 -8.08
C GLY A 132 28.89 0.09 -8.00
N MET A 133 28.98 1.08 -8.89
CA MET A 133 28.02 2.20 -9.03
C MET A 133 26.54 1.73 -9.06
N ALA A 134 26.29 0.52 -9.59
CA ALA A 134 24.95 -0.07 -9.65
C ALA A 134 24.37 -0.46 -8.28
N ALA A 135 25.20 -0.93 -7.33
CA ALA A 135 24.76 -1.28 -5.98
C ALA A 135 24.46 -0.01 -5.17
N ALA A 136 25.33 1.00 -5.25
CA ALA A 136 25.13 2.30 -4.63
C ALA A 136 23.87 3.03 -5.15
N PHE A 137 23.58 2.91 -6.46
CA PHE A 137 22.36 3.48 -7.02
C PHE A 137 21.11 2.76 -6.54
N SER A 138 21.15 1.42 -6.45
CA SER A 138 20.02 0.59 -6.03
C SER A 138 19.47 1.04 -4.67
N HIS A 139 20.33 1.26 -3.68
CA HIS A 139 19.92 1.73 -2.35
C HIS A 139 19.25 3.11 -2.34
N LYS A 140 19.51 3.97 -3.33
CA LYS A 140 18.94 5.32 -3.43
C LYS A 140 17.62 5.37 -4.20
N ILE A 141 17.27 4.33 -4.97
CA ILE A 141 16.05 4.29 -5.80
C ILE A 141 14.77 4.53 -4.98
N PRO A 142 14.54 3.88 -3.82
CA PRO A 142 13.31 4.09 -3.06
C PRO A 142 13.18 5.53 -2.55
N MET A 143 14.28 6.13 -2.08
CA MET A 143 14.28 7.52 -1.61
C MET A 143 14.06 8.52 -2.75
N LEU A 144 14.66 8.28 -3.92
CA LEU A 144 14.40 9.09 -5.12
C LEU A 144 12.94 9.00 -5.56
N PHE A 145 12.36 7.80 -5.57
CA PHE A 145 10.93 7.61 -5.86
C PHE A 145 10.06 8.40 -4.86
N PHE A 146 10.36 8.31 -3.57
CA PHE A 146 9.66 9.08 -2.55
C PHE A 146 9.75 10.59 -2.78
N LEU A 147 10.94 11.12 -3.10
CA LEU A 147 11.10 12.56 -3.38
C LEU A 147 10.30 13.00 -4.62
N ILE A 148 10.26 12.18 -5.67
CA ILE A 148 9.43 12.46 -6.85
C ILE A 148 7.95 12.49 -6.46
N VAL A 149 7.46 11.49 -5.72
CA VAL A 149 6.07 11.47 -5.26
C VAL A 149 5.76 12.65 -4.34
N LEU A 150 6.68 13.01 -3.44
CA LEU A 150 6.56 14.17 -2.57
C LEU A 150 6.45 15.46 -3.37
N ALA A 151 7.30 15.65 -4.39
CA ALA A 151 7.24 16.82 -5.27
C ALA A 151 5.92 16.86 -6.06
N VAL A 152 5.46 15.73 -6.60
CA VAL A 152 4.19 15.63 -7.32
C VAL A 152 3.02 15.96 -6.38
N MET A 153 2.99 15.39 -5.17
CA MET A 153 1.94 15.65 -4.19
C MET A 153 1.95 17.09 -3.70
N LEU A 154 3.12 17.71 -3.60
CA LEU A 154 3.25 19.13 -3.29
C LEU A 154 2.59 19.99 -4.38
N VAL A 155 2.90 19.74 -5.66
CA VAL A 155 2.28 20.45 -6.79
C VAL A 155 0.77 20.20 -6.84
N LEU A 156 0.34 18.95 -6.68
CA LEU A 156 -1.08 18.59 -6.69
C LEU A 156 -1.84 19.20 -5.51
N SER A 157 -1.21 19.39 -4.36
CA SER A 157 -1.79 20.09 -3.21
C SER A 157 -2.17 21.53 -3.58
N PHE A 158 -1.32 22.24 -4.34
CA PHE A 158 -1.61 23.59 -4.82
C PHE A 158 -2.69 23.65 -5.91
N VAL A 159 -2.65 22.71 -6.86
CA VAL A 159 -3.58 22.71 -8.00
C VAL A 159 -4.97 22.22 -7.61
N LYS A 160 -5.07 21.19 -6.76
CA LYS A 160 -6.33 20.49 -6.50
C LYS A 160 -6.94 20.72 -5.11
N LYS A 161 -6.30 21.49 -4.22
CA LYS A 161 -6.78 21.77 -2.84
C LYS A 161 -7.24 20.47 -2.14
N LEU A 162 -6.32 19.51 -2.08
CA LEU A 162 -6.58 18.17 -1.59
C LEU A 162 -6.73 18.17 -0.06
N SER A 163 -7.34 17.11 0.47
CA SER A 163 -7.43 16.87 1.91
C SER A 163 -6.04 16.54 2.50
N LEU A 164 -5.63 17.22 3.58
CA LEU A 164 -4.31 17.03 4.19
C LEU A 164 -4.10 15.64 4.80
N ILE A 165 -5.11 15.09 5.47
CA ILE A 165 -4.96 13.84 6.25
C ILE A 165 -4.53 12.65 5.35
N PRO A 166 -5.20 12.38 4.21
CA PRO A 166 -4.76 11.32 3.31
C PRO A 166 -3.37 11.57 2.69
N ILE A 167 -3.00 12.83 2.44
CA ILE A 167 -1.66 13.15 1.90
C ILE A 167 -0.57 12.84 2.92
N LEU A 168 -0.76 13.24 4.19
CA LEU A 168 0.20 12.93 5.25
C LEU A 168 0.31 11.43 5.48
N GLY A 169 -0.81 10.70 5.47
CA GLY A 169 -0.81 9.24 5.52
C GLY A 169 -0.06 8.62 4.35
N LEU A 170 -0.32 9.07 3.12
CA LEU A 170 0.36 8.62 1.92
C LEU A 170 1.88 8.85 2.00
N LEU A 171 2.31 10.07 2.34
CA LEU A 171 3.73 10.43 2.41
C LEU A 171 4.44 9.69 3.56
N SER A 172 3.80 9.57 4.72
CA SER A 172 4.36 8.82 5.85
C SER A 172 4.53 7.34 5.52
N CYS A 173 3.51 6.71 4.91
CA CYS A 173 3.60 5.30 4.52
C CYS A 173 4.66 5.07 3.45
N LEU A 174 4.73 5.94 2.44
CA LEU A 174 5.75 5.85 1.39
C LEU A 174 7.17 6.03 1.95
N TYR A 175 7.36 6.96 2.89
CA TYR A 175 8.65 7.14 3.56
C TYR A 175 9.07 5.85 4.29
N LEU A 176 8.20 5.24 5.09
CA LEU A 176 8.50 3.97 5.77
C LEU A 176 8.78 2.82 4.78
N MET A 177 8.14 2.84 3.61
CA MET A 177 8.45 1.86 2.56
C MET A 177 9.86 2.05 1.96
N THR A 178 10.47 3.24 2.06
CA THR A 178 11.85 3.46 1.61
C THR A 178 12.89 2.88 2.56
N GLU A 179 12.54 2.68 3.83
CA GLU A 179 13.43 2.07 4.82
C GLU A 179 13.53 0.54 4.67
N LEU A 180 12.60 -0.06 3.90
CA LEU A 180 12.58 -1.49 3.61
C LEU A 180 13.49 -1.79 2.41
N GLY A 181 14.45 -2.69 2.59
CA GLY A 181 15.43 -3.05 1.56
C GLY A 181 14.79 -3.57 0.25
N ILE A 182 15.52 -3.42 -0.86
CA ILE A 182 15.08 -3.83 -2.22
C ILE A 182 14.69 -5.30 -2.31
N THR A 183 15.34 -6.16 -1.53
CA THR A 183 15.00 -7.58 -1.42
C THR A 183 13.55 -7.79 -1.00
N ASN A 184 13.04 -6.98 -0.06
CA ASN A 184 11.66 -7.04 0.42
C ASN A 184 10.69 -6.55 -0.64
N TRP A 185 11.04 -5.50 -1.38
CA TRP A 185 10.25 -5.00 -2.51
C TRP A 185 10.10 -6.03 -3.64
N MET A 186 11.18 -6.73 -4.00
CA MET A 186 11.12 -7.77 -5.03
C MET A 186 10.24 -8.94 -4.59
N ARG A 187 10.39 -9.41 -3.35
CA ARG A 187 9.58 -10.50 -2.80
C ARG A 187 8.09 -10.14 -2.75
N PHE A 188 7.78 -8.92 -2.28
CA PHE A 188 6.42 -8.40 -2.30
C PHE A 188 5.86 -8.29 -3.72
N GLY A 189 6.64 -7.77 -4.67
CA GLY A 189 6.25 -7.65 -6.08
C GLY A 189 5.92 -9.00 -6.72
N ILE A 190 6.74 -10.03 -6.49
CA ILE A 190 6.49 -11.40 -6.96
C ILE A 190 5.18 -11.93 -6.36
N TRP A 191 4.98 -11.76 -5.06
CA TRP A 191 3.78 -12.26 -4.38
C TRP A 191 2.51 -11.53 -4.82
N LEU A 192 2.60 -10.21 -5.01
CA LEU A 192 1.52 -9.38 -5.54
C LEU A 192 1.19 -9.77 -6.98
N LEU A 193 2.19 -9.99 -7.83
CA LEU A 193 2.00 -10.39 -9.21
C LEU A 193 1.37 -11.79 -9.30
N ALA A 194 1.84 -12.74 -8.48
CA ALA A 194 1.23 -14.07 -8.38
C ALA A 194 -0.24 -13.98 -7.94
N GLY A 195 -0.54 -13.19 -6.91
CA GLY A 195 -1.91 -12.94 -6.44
C GLY A 195 -2.79 -12.31 -7.53
N LEU A 196 -2.27 -11.29 -8.22
CA LEU A 196 -2.98 -10.62 -9.32
C LEU A 196 -3.20 -11.55 -10.52
N LEU A 197 -2.26 -12.44 -10.82
CA LEU A 197 -2.41 -13.44 -11.89
C LEU A 197 -3.49 -14.46 -11.53
N ILE A 198 -3.46 -15.04 -10.33
CA ILE A 198 -4.51 -15.97 -9.87
C ILE A 198 -5.87 -15.28 -9.90
N TYR A 199 -5.94 -14.06 -9.36
CA TYR A 199 -7.16 -13.28 -9.32
C TYR A 199 -7.65 -12.88 -10.71
N GLY A 200 -6.77 -12.38 -11.57
CA GLY A 200 -7.09 -11.95 -12.92
C GLY A 200 -7.55 -13.13 -13.78
N LEU A 201 -6.82 -14.24 -13.79
CA LEU A 201 -7.19 -15.42 -14.58
C LEU A 201 -8.55 -15.99 -14.19
N TYR A 202 -8.90 -15.94 -12.91
CA TYR A 202 -10.22 -16.34 -12.42
C TYR A 202 -11.29 -15.26 -12.69
N GLY A 203 -11.01 -14.00 -12.33
CA GLY A 203 -11.91 -12.87 -12.44
C GLY A 203 -12.28 -12.50 -13.88
N PHE A 204 -11.34 -12.57 -14.83
CA PHE A 204 -11.63 -12.31 -16.25
C PHE A 204 -12.58 -13.35 -16.86
N ARG A 205 -12.59 -14.59 -16.36
CA ARG A 205 -13.46 -15.66 -16.86
C ARG A 205 -14.83 -15.70 -16.18
N ASN A 206 -14.94 -15.25 -14.93
CA ASN A 206 -16.16 -15.42 -14.11
C ASN A 206 -16.80 -14.11 -13.60
N SER A 207 -16.23 -12.93 -13.85
CA SER A 207 -16.78 -11.65 -13.37
C SER A 207 -18.12 -11.34 -14.03
N LYS A 208 -19.17 -11.27 -13.21
CA LYS A 208 -20.53 -10.91 -13.64
C LYS A 208 -20.75 -9.41 -13.79
N LEU A 209 -19.77 -8.57 -13.47
CA LEU A 209 -19.87 -7.11 -13.61
C LEU A 209 -19.79 -6.64 -15.08
N GLY A 210 -19.38 -7.51 -16.00
CA GLY A 210 -19.48 -7.28 -17.45
C GLY A 210 -20.66 -7.98 -18.13
N ALA A 211 -21.41 -8.83 -17.41
CA ALA A 211 -22.48 -9.66 -17.98
C ALA A 211 -23.90 -9.15 -17.68
N GLY A 212 -24.03 -7.99 -17.02
CA GLY A 212 -25.31 -7.40 -16.59
C GLY A 212 -25.62 -6.03 -17.23
N ALA A 213 -25.11 -5.77 -18.43
CA ALA A 213 -25.51 -4.62 -19.24
C ALA A 213 -26.31 -5.07 -20.49
N VAL A 214 -27.18 -6.06 -20.36
CA VAL A 214 -28.32 -6.28 -21.27
C VAL A 214 -29.46 -6.96 -20.47
N HIS A 215 -30.60 -6.28 -20.43
CA HIS A 215 -31.91 -6.60 -19.81
C HIS A 215 -32.10 -6.28 -18.33
#